data_AF-A0A836YYA8-F1
#
_entry.id   AF-A0A836YYA8-F1
#
_cell.length_a   1.000
_cell.length_b   1.000
_cell.length_c   1.000
_cell.angle_alpha   90.00
_cell.angle_beta   90.00
_cell.angle_gamma   90.00
#
_symmetry.space_group_name_H-M   'P 1'
#
loop_
_entity.id
_entity.type
_entity.pdbx_description
1 polymer ?
#
loop_
_entity_poly.entity_id
_entity_poly.type
_entity_poly.pdbx_seq_one_letter_code
_entity_poly.pdbx_strand_id
1 'polypeptide(L)'
;MNVLERYIGRTILASIMLTLFMLVGLGVIIKFVEEFRSVGRGSYDGLHAAYYTLLTMPRDIETFFPIAALLGSLMGLGGLASRSELVVMQSAGFSRFRIGLAVMKTAIPLMVITMIMGEWGVPQTEQYARNMRSIAQSGG
;
A
#
# COMPACT_ATOMS: atom_id res chain seq x y z
N MET A 1 5.81 -21.48 -12.87
CA MET A 1 6.49 -20.18 -13.09
C MET A 1 7.95 -20.48 -13.36
N ASN A 2 8.51 -19.94 -14.44
CA ASN A 2 9.96 -20.02 -14.70
C ASN A 2 10.71 -19.23 -13.61
N VAL A 3 11.97 -19.59 -13.33
CA VAL A 3 12.80 -18.92 -12.30
C VAL A 3 12.90 -17.41 -12.56
N LEU A 4 13.01 -17.02 -13.84
CA LEU A 4 13.01 -15.62 -14.30
C LEU A 4 11.69 -14.89 -13.99
N GLU A 5 10.54 -15.52 -14.23
CA GLU A 5 9.23 -14.92 -13.92
C GLU A 5 9.08 -14.67 -12.42
N ARG A 6 9.52 -15.62 -11.59
CA ARG A 6 9.47 -15.50 -10.13
C ARG A 6 10.41 -14.42 -9.62
N TYR A 7 11.58 -14.27 -10.25
CA TYR A 7 12.54 -13.23 -9.92
C TYR A 7 12.01 -11.83 -10.25
N ILE A 8 11.54 -11.61 -11.49
CA ILE A 8 10.91 -10.35 -11.90
C ILE A 8 9.75 -10.01 -10.96
N GLY A 9 8.90 -10.99 -10.70
CA GLY A 9 7.75 -10.84 -9.82
C GLY A 9 8.15 -10.46 -8.39
N ARG A 10 9.18 -11.09 -7.82
CA ARG A 10 9.67 -10.77 -6.47
C ARG A 10 10.28 -9.37 -6.39
N THR A 11 11.04 -8.96 -7.41
CA THR A 11 11.64 -7.62 -7.47
C THR A 11 10.56 -6.55 -7.55
N ILE A 12 9.58 -6.72 -8.44
CA ILE A 12 8.45 -5.78 -8.58
C ILE A 12 7.60 -5.74 -7.31
N LEU A 13 7.26 -6.90 -6.74
CA LEU A 13 6.50 -6.98 -5.50
C LEU A 13 7.21 -6.25 -4.36
N ALA A 14 8.52 -6.44 -4.22
CA ALA A 14 9.31 -5.74 -3.21
C ALA A 14 9.31 -4.23 -3.43
N SER A 15 9.45 -3.78 -4.68
CA SER A 15 9.37 -2.35 -5.02
C SER A 15 7.99 -1.76 -4.72
N ILE A 16 6.89 -2.45 -5.08
CA ILE A 16 5.53 -2.02 -4.77
C ILE A 16 5.31 -1.92 -3.25
N MET A 17 5.74 -2.93 -2.49
CA MET A 17 5.59 -2.94 -1.04
C MET A 17 6.38 -1.80 -0.38
N LEU A 18 7.59 -1.53 -0.86
CA LEU A 18 8.42 -0.43 -0.36
C LEU A 18 7.80 0.93 -0.68
N THR A 19 7.30 1.13 -1.90
CA THR A 19 6.61 2.36 -2.27
C THR A 19 5.31 2.56 -1.48
N LEU A 20 4.52 1.50 -1.33
CA LEU A 20 3.27 1.52 -0.55
C LEU A 20 3.57 1.88 0.92
N PHE A 21 4.57 1.24 1.52
CA PHE A 21 5.01 1.53 2.87
C PHE A 21 5.41 3.00 3.04
N MET A 22 6.14 3.55 2.09
CA MET A 22 6.56 4.95 2.12
C MET A 22 5.37 5.92 2.02
N LEU A 23 4.44 5.67 1.10
CA LEU A 23 3.24 6.50 0.92
C LEU A 23 2.30 6.45 2.13
N VAL A 24 1.99 5.23 2.60
CA VAL A 24 1.13 5.03 3.77
C VAL A 24 1.79 5.56 5.04
N GLY A 25 3.09 5.34 5.22
CA GLY A 25 3.84 5.85 6.36
C GLY A 25 3.81 7.38 6.43
N LEU A 26 4.01 8.06 5.30
CA LEU A 26 3.87 9.51 5.23
C LEU A 26 2.44 9.96 5.54
N GLY A 27 1.43 9.29 4.97
CA GLY A 27 0.01 9.58 5.21
C GLY A 27 -0.38 9.43 6.69
N VAL A 28 0.10 8.37 7.35
CA VAL A 28 -0.11 8.10 8.77
C VAL A 28 0.50 9.21 9.63
N ILE A 29 1.74 9.65 9.34
CA ILE A 29 2.38 10.73 10.08
C ILE A 29 1.61 12.04 9.93
N ILE A 30 1.19 12.39 8.71
CA ILE A 30 0.42 13.61 8.45
C ILE A 30 -0.90 13.60 9.23
N LYS A 31 -1.65 12.49 9.14
CA LYS A 31 -2.92 12.33 9.89
C LYS A 31 -2.72 12.36 11.39
N PHE A 32 -1.66 11.72 11.89
CA PHE A 32 -1.35 11.75 13.31
C PHE A 32 -1.09 13.18 13.79
N VAL A 33 -0.30 13.96 13.05
CA VAL A 33 -0.04 15.37 13.39
C VAL A 33 -1.31 16.22 13.31
N GLU A 34 -2.19 15.95 12.34
CA GLU A 34 -3.48 16.64 12.21
C GLU A 34 -4.41 16.34 13.39
N GLU A 35 -4.54 15.08 13.79
CA GLU A 35 -5.32 14.71 14.99
C GLU A 35 -4.64 15.15 16.28
N PHE A 36 -3.31 15.24 16.32
CA PHE A 36 -2.61 15.76 17.50
C PHE A 36 -2.96 17.23 17.78
N ARG A 37 -3.34 18.01 16.76
CA ARG A 37 -3.85 19.39 16.95
C ARG A 37 -5.26 19.43 17.55
N SER A 38 -6.01 18.33 17.48
CA SER A 38 -7.37 18.20 18.05
C SER A 38 -7.37 17.62 19.47
N VAL A 39 -6.22 17.08 19.92
CA VAL A 39 -5.99 16.61 21.30
C VAL A 39 -6.17 17.77 22.28
N GLY A 40 -6.93 17.53 23.35
CA GLY A 40 -7.27 18.54 24.37
C GLY A 40 -8.66 19.18 24.23
N ARG A 41 -9.48 18.78 23.24
CA ARG A 41 -10.92 19.07 23.21
C ARG A 41 -11.72 17.90 23.82
N GLY A 42 -12.18 18.03 25.06
CA GLY A 42 -12.96 17.00 25.77
C GLY A 42 -12.08 15.88 26.37
N SER A 43 -12.52 14.62 26.29
CA SER A 43 -11.77 13.42 26.74
C SER A 43 -10.81 12.84 25.68
N TYR A 44 -10.50 13.61 24.63
CA TYR A 44 -9.68 13.17 23.51
C TYR A 44 -8.18 13.28 23.83
N ASP A 45 -7.60 12.16 24.26
CA ASP A 45 -6.18 12.02 24.61
C ASP A 45 -5.31 11.63 23.41
N GLY A 46 -3.99 11.84 23.49
CA GLY A 46 -3.02 11.48 22.44
C GLY A 46 -3.03 9.99 22.07
N LEU A 47 -3.40 9.12 23.01
CA LEU A 47 -3.62 7.69 22.77
C LEU A 47 -4.84 7.41 21.87
N HIS A 48 -5.90 8.19 22.00
CA HIS A 48 -7.09 8.07 21.14
C HIS A 48 -6.79 8.52 19.71
N ALA A 49 -5.97 9.57 19.55
CA ALA A 49 -5.48 9.99 18.24
C ALA A 49 -4.63 8.90 17.57
N ALA A 50 -3.68 8.28 18.29
CA ALA A 50 -2.87 7.18 17.76
C ALA A 50 -3.71 5.97 17.32
N TYR A 51 -4.67 5.57 18.15
CA TYR A 51 -5.55 4.44 17.84
C TYR A 51 -6.47 4.74 16.65
N TYR A 52 -7.01 5.96 16.56
CA TYR A 52 -7.76 6.42 15.39
C TYR A 52 -6.91 6.39 14.11
N THR A 53 -5.68 6.89 14.16
CA THR A 53 -4.78 6.86 13.00
C THR A 53 -4.51 5.42 12.54
N LEU A 54 -4.25 4.50 13.47
CA LEU A 54 -4.06 3.06 13.16
C LEU A 54 -5.30 2.43 12.52
N LEU A 55 -6.50 2.72 13.04
CA LEU A 55 -7.76 2.25 12.45
C LEU A 55 -8.00 2.81 11.04
N THR A 56 -7.48 3.99 10.71
CA THR A 56 -7.60 4.55 9.36
C THR A 56 -6.54 4.04 8.38
N MET A 57 -5.52 3.31 8.86
CA MET A 57 -4.42 2.81 8.04
C MET A 57 -4.84 1.85 6.91
N PRO A 58 -5.80 0.90 7.10
CA PRO A 58 -6.28 0.04 6.02
C PRO A 58 -6.88 0.82 4.84
N ARG A 59 -7.55 1.93 5.14
CA ARG A 59 -8.11 2.83 4.12
C ARG A 59 -7.03 3.54 3.32
N ASP A 60 -5.95 3.95 3.99
CA ASP A 60 -4.81 4.57 3.31
C ASP A 60 -4.11 3.58 2.39
N ILE A 61 -3.96 2.32 2.83
CA ILE A 61 -3.44 1.24 1.98
C ILE A 61 -4.30 1.12 0.72
N GLU A 62 -5.63 1.03 0.85
CA GLU A 62 -6.54 0.94 -0.31
C GLU A 62 -6.39 2.14 -1.25
N THR A 63 -6.39 3.35 -0.69
CA THR A 63 -6.33 4.61 -1.46
C THR A 63 -5.00 4.76 -2.21
N PHE A 64 -3.88 4.44 -1.55
CA PHE A 64 -2.55 4.58 -2.14
C PHE A 64 -2.11 3.37 -2.96
N PHE A 65 -2.79 2.23 -2.86
CA PHE A 65 -2.40 1.00 -3.54
C PHE A 65 -2.21 1.16 -5.06
N PRO A 66 -3.15 1.76 -5.83
CA PRO A 66 -2.97 1.90 -7.28
C PRO A 66 -1.75 2.74 -7.66
N ILE A 67 -1.49 3.82 -6.91
CA ILE A 67 -0.35 4.71 -7.13
C ILE A 67 0.95 3.99 -6.76
N ALA A 68 0.96 3.26 -5.64
CA ALA A 68 2.10 2.45 -5.20
C ALA A 68 2.42 1.32 -6.17
N ALA A 69 1.39 0.66 -6.73
CA ALA A 69 1.56 -0.38 -7.73
C ALA A 69 2.18 0.18 -9.02
N LEU A 70 1.72 1.34 -9.49
CA LEU A 70 2.28 2.02 -10.66
C LEU A 70 3.75 2.40 -10.43
N LEU A 71 4.04 3.16 -9.39
CA LEU A 71 5.38 3.65 -9.08
C LEU A 71 6.34 2.50 -8.73
N GLY A 72 5.89 1.54 -7.94
CA GLY A 72 6.67 0.37 -7.57
C GLY A 72 6.98 -0.53 -8.77
N SER A 73 6.04 -0.72 -9.69
CA SER A 73 6.30 -1.48 -10.92
C SER A 73 7.29 -0.75 -11.84
N LEU A 74 7.19 0.57 -11.95
CA LEU A 74 8.12 1.40 -12.71
C LEU A 74 9.52 1.36 -12.11
N MET A 75 9.64 1.49 -10.78
CA MET A 75 10.92 1.39 -10.08
C MET A 75 11.52 -0.01 -10.17
N GLY A 76 10.71 -1.06 -10.02
CA GLY A 76 11.15 -2.45 -10.09
C GLY A 76 11.65 -2.83 -11.49
N LEU A 77 10.86 -2.55 -12.53
CA LEU A 77 11.26 -2.77 -13.92
C LEU A 77 12.41 -1.85 -14.33
N GLY A 78 12.39 -0.59 -13.89
CA GLY A 78 13.46 0.38 -14.13
C GLY A 78 14.79 -0.04 -13.49
N GLY A 79 14.75 -0.62 -12.29
CA GLY A 79 15.92 -1.20 -11.64
C GLY A 79 16.49 -2.41 -12.36
N LEU A 80 15.63 -3.29 -12.90
CA LEU A 80 16.07 -4.41 -13.74
C LEU A 80 16.60 -3.91 -15.10
N ALA A 81 16.06 -2.82 -15.64
CA ALA A 81 16.54 -2.20 -16.87
C ALA A 81 17.91 -1.53 -16.68
N SER A 82 18.11 -0.81 -15.56
CA SER A 82 19.36 -0.08 -15.30
C SER A 82 20.56 -1.00 -15.05
N ARG A 83 20.32 -2.20 -14.52
CA ARG A 83 21.32 -3.27 -14.39
C ARG A 83 21.48 -4.11 -15.66
N SER A 84 20.82 -3.74 -16.76
CA SER A 84 20.77 -4.48 -18.02
C SER A 84 20.18 -5.90 -17.91
N GLU A 85 19.56 -6.26 -16.78
CA GLU A 85 18.96 -7.59 -16.57
C GLU A 85 17.81 -7.85 -17.54
N LEU A 86 16.94 -6.86 -17.77
CA LEU A 86 15.88 -6.98 -18.77
C LEU A 86 16.40 -7.10 -20.21
N VAL A 87 17.56 -6.50 -20.50
CA VAL A 87 18.19 -6.54 -21.82
C VAL A 87 18.79 -7.92 -22.07
N VAL A 88 19.48 -8.48 -21.07
CA VAL A 88 20.05 -9.84 -21.11
C VAL A 88 18.96 -10.91 -21.21
N MET A 89 17.85 -10.75 -20.50
CA MET A 89 16.70 -11.65 -20.63
C MET A 89 16.14 -11.62 -22.06
N GLN A 90 15.99 -10.43 -22.64
CA GLN A 90 15.48 -10.29 -24.01
C GLN A 90 16.44 -10.88 -25.05
N SER A 91 17.76 -10.72 -24.90
CA SER A 91 18.74 -11.30 -25.81
C SER A 91 18.83 -12.84 -25.70
N ALA A 92 18.51 -13.40 -24.54
CA ALA A 92 18.38 -14.84 -24.32
C ALA A 92 17.05 -15.44 -24.84
N GLY A 93 16.23 -14.66 -25.58
CA GLY A 93 14.96 -15.11 -26.17
C GLY A 93 13.75 -14.96 -25.25
N PHE A 94 13.86 -14.23 -24.14
CA PHE A 94 12.73 -13.93 -23.27
C PHE A 94 11.92 -12.73 -23.82
N SER A 95 10.75 -13.00 -24.40
CA SER A 95 9.96 -11.95 -25.03
C SER A 95 9.42 -10.92 -24.03
N ARG A 96 9.25 -9.67 -24.50
CA ARG A 96 8.62 -8.58 -23.73
C ARG A 96 7.22 -8.94 -23.22
N PHE A 97 6.48 -9.75 -23.98
CA PHE A 97 5.18 -10.24 -23.58
C PHE A 97 5.23 -11.14 -22.34
N ARG A 98 6.26 -12.01 -22.22
CA ARG A 98 6.44 -12.83 -21.01
C ARG A 98 6.79 -11.98 -19.79
N ILE A 99 7.53 -10.88 -19.97
CA ILE A 99 7.80 -9.93 -18.89
C ILE A 99 6.48 -9.32 -18.42
N GLY A 100 5.66 -8.82 -19.34
CA GLY A 100 4.31 -8.31 -19.01
C GLY A 100 3.44 -9.33 -18.30
N LEU A 101 3.42 -10.58 -18.77
CA LEU A 101 2.70 -11.67 -18.09
C LEU A 101 3.25 -11.96 -16.68
N ALA A 102 4.57 -11.88 -16.47
CA ALA A 102 5.16 -12.05 -15.14
C ALA A 102 4.69 -10.94 -14.19
N VAL A 103 4.63 -9.70 -14.66
CA VAL A 103 4.10 -8.56 -13.88
C VAL A 103 2.62 -8.77 -13.55
N MET A 104 1.80 -9.16 -14.54
CA MET A 104 0.37 -9.42 -14.33
C MET A 104 0.12 -10.54 -13.33
N LYS A 105 0.89 -11.64 -13.41
CA LYS A 105 0.83 -12.74 -12.42
C LYS A 105 1.12 -12.29 -10.99
N THR A 106 1.91 -11.22 -10.81
CA THR A 106 2.15 -10.64 -9.48
C THR A 106 1.13 -9.57 -9.08
N ALA A 107 0.63 -8.79 -10.03
CA ALA A 107 -0.33 -7.72 -9.78
C ALA A 107 -1.74 -8.25 -9.47
N ILE A 108 -2.18 -9.33 -10.12
CA ILE A 108 -3.52 -9.91 -9.93
C ILE A 108 -3.74 -10.37 -8.47
N PRO A 109 -2.85 -11.20 -7.86
CA PRO A 109 -3.03 -11.60 -6.46
C PRO A 109 -3.07 -10.40 -5.51
N LEU A 110 -2.21 -9.41 -5.74
CA LEU A 110 -2.18 -8.18 -4.96
C LEU A 110 -3.50 -7.41 -5.07
N MET A 111 -4.04 -7.28 -6.28
CA MET A 111 -5.31 -6.58 -6.54
C MET A 111 -6.47 -7.28 -5.84
N VAL A 112 -6.49 -8.62 -5.86
CA VAL A 112 -7.50 -9.41 -5.12
C VAL A 112 -7.37 -9.19 -3.62
N ILE A 113 -6.15 -9.19 -3.07
CA ILE A 113 -5.92 -8.91 -1.64
C ILE A 113 -6.43 -7.51 -1.27
N THR A 114 -6.11 -6.50 -2.08
CA THR A 114 -6.54 -5.12 -1.81
C THR A 114 -8.05 -4.95 -1.95
N MET A 115 -8.67 -5.65 -2.89
CA MET A 115 -10.13 -5.66 -3.06
C MET A 115 -10.83 -6.28 -1.85
N ILE A 116 -10.36 -7.45 -1.38
CA ILE A 116 -10.86 -8.11 -0.17
C ILE A 116 -10.71 -7.20 1.05
N MET A 117 -9.56 -6.52 1.18
CA MET A 117 -9.34 -5.54 2.25
C MET A 117 -10.29 -4.35 2.15
N GLY A 118 -10.55 -3.82 0.95
CA GLY A 118 -11.48 -2.71 0.71
C GLY A 118 -12.94 -3.08 1.00
N GLU A 119 -13.34 -4.30 0.68
CA GLU A 119 -14.74 -4.73 0.79
C GLU A 119 -15.12 -5.15 2.22
N TRP A 120 -14.22 -5.82 2.96
CA TRP A 120 -14.51 -6.28 4.32
C TRP A 120 -13.72 -5.54 5.41
N GLY A 121 -12.46 -5.17 5.16
CA GLY A 121 -11.60 -4.54 6.16
C GLY A 121 -11.90 -3.06 6.36
N VAL A 122 -11.90 -2.28 5.28
CA VAL A 122 -12.06 -0.82 5.32
C VAL A 122 -13.39 -0.36 5.95
N PRO A 123 -14.59 -0.85 5.55
CA PRO A 123 -15.84 -0.35 6.09
C PRO A 123 -15.99 -0.62 7.59
N GLN A 124 -15.53 -1.78 8.07
CA GLN A 124 -15.55 -2.13 9.49
C GLN A 124 -14.63 -1.22 10.30
N THR A 125 -13.41 -1.02 9.82
CA THR A 125 -12.41 -0.23 10.54
C THR A 125 -12.78 1.26 10.54
N GLU A 126 -13.35 1.76 9.44
CA GLU A 126 -13.77 3.14 9.29
C GLU A 126 -15.03 3.46 10.11
N GLN A 127 -16.00 2.54 10.19
CA GLN A 127 -17.15 2.68 11.10
C GLN A 127 -16.71 2.69 12.57
N TYR A 128 -15.78 1.81 12.95
CA TYR A 128 -15.24 1.77 14.31
C TYR A 128 -14.48 3.06 14.65
N ALA A 129 -13.64 3.56 13.74
CA ALA A 129 -12.91 4.81 13.92
C ALA A 129 -13.84 6.02 14.08
N ARG A 130 -14.88 6.12 13.24
CA ARG A 130 -15.88 7.20 13.33
C ARG A 130 -16.68 7.16 14.63
N ASN A 131 -17.15 5.98 15.04
CA ASN A 131 -17.89 5.80 16.27
C ASN A 131 -17.02 6.12 17.50
N MET A 132 -15.75 5.71 17.50
CA MET A 132 -14.85 6.04 18.60
C MET A 132 -14.58 7.54 18.69
N ARG A 133 -14.37 8.20 17.54
CA ARG A 133 -14.20 9.66 17.48
C ARG A 133 -15.45 10.41 17.94
N SER A 134 -16.64 9.99 17.51
CA SER A 134 -17.89 10.67 17.89
C SER A 134 -18.17 10.53 19.39
N ILE A 135 -17.97 9.35 19.97
CA ILE A 135 -18.15 9.11 21.42
C ILE A 135 -17.13 9.92 22.23
N ALA A 136 -15.86 9.94 21.79
CA ALA A 136 -14.81 10.66 22.51
C ALA A 136 -14.92 12.19 22.40
N GLN A 137 -15.58 12.70 21.35
CA GLN A 137 -15.88 14.13 21.18
C GLN A 137 -17.22 14.55 21.80
N SER A 138 -18.22 13.66 21.85
CA SER A 138 -19.53 13.95 22.45
C SER A 138 -19.49 13.90 23.97
N GLY A 139 -18.51 13.19 24.56
CA GLY A 139 -18.18 13.26 25.98
C GLY A 139 -19.38 13.03 26.89
N GLY A 140 -20.03 11.86 26.81
CA GLY A 140 -21.12 11.46 27.73
C GLY A 140 -22.36 12.34 27.66
#